data_AF-A0A534Z963-F1
#
_entry.id   AF-A0A534Z963-F1
#
_cell.length_a   1.000
_cell.length_b   1.000
_cell.length_c   1.000
_cell.angle_alpha   90.00
_cell.angle_beta   90.00
_cell.angle_gamma   90.00
#
_symmetry.space_group_name_H-M   'P 1'
#
loop_
_entity.id
_entity.type
_entity.pdbx_description
1 polymer ?
#
loop_
_entity_poly.entity_id
_entity_poly.type
_entity_poly.pdbx_seq_one_letter_code
_entity_poly.pdbx_strand_id
1 'polypeptide(L)'
;MRYGGVPFLVHWTDSEASVEKARGVRASAIAEWHNGNYTGAMFGGLFSSVARTNGEGGGDVAGMRVGGVVSGNDGDLTGVSASGLYNFVTANLLNGVSLSWGANVVGGRLNGLSAAGWYNYAGSNGRLAVQIGAFNNLDRYDPDGAVVQVGWYNRAAEQSIPFLNVRGISNLFERPLRRLRGKGG
;
A
#
# COMPACT_ATOMS: atom_id res chain seq x y z
N MET A 1 12.37 -18.40 -14.25
CA MET A 1 11.26 -17.51 -14.70
C MET A 1 10.62 -18.01 -15.98
N ARG A 2 9.30 -18.19 -15.99
CA ARG A 2 8.50 -18.31 -17.21
C ARG A 2 7.80 -16.98 -17.50
N TYR A 3 8.01 -16.46 -18.69
CA TYR A 3 7.27 -15.31 -19.21
C TYR A 3 6.16 -15.81 -20.12
N GLY A 4 4.97 -15.24 -19.99
CA GLY A 4 3.86 -15.53 -20.88
C GLY A 4 2.99 -14.29 -21.06
N GLY A 5 2.23 -14.28 -22.14
CA GLY A 5 1.49 -13.09 -22.52
C GLY A 5 1.26 -13.00 -24.00
N VAL A 6 0.24 -12.22 -24.37
CA VAL A 6 0.25 -11.57 -25.67
C VAL A 6 1.03 -10.28 -25.45
N PRO A 7 2.19 -10.10 -26.12
CA PRO A 7 2.97 -8.87 -26.00
C PRO A 7 2.06 -7.65 -26.06
N PHE A 8 2.39 -6.58 -25.33
CA PHE A 8 1.65 -5.31 -25.29
C PHE A 8 0.18 -5.36 -24.80
N LEU A 9 -0.48 -6.52 -24.73
CA LEU A 9 -1.85 -6.65 -24.22
C LEU A 9 -1.87 -7.17 -22.80
N VAL A 10 -1.22 -8.30 -22.56
CA VAL A 10 -1.22 -9.00 -21.27
C VAL A 10 0.19 -9.53 -21.04
N HIS A 11 0.79 -9.18 -19.92
CA HIS A 11 2.04 -9.79 -19.48
C HIS A 11 1.85 -10.46 -18.13
N TRP A 12 2.29 -11.71 -18.04
CA TRP A 12 2.48 -12.37 -16.76
C TRP A 12 3.90 -12.93 -16.65
N THR A 13 4.41 -12.94 -15.43
CA THR A 13 5.67 -13.62 -15.10
C THR A 13 5.42 -14.59 -13.97
N ASP A 14 5.77 -15.85 -14.19
CA ASP A 14 5.70 -16.89 -13.17
C ASP A 14 7.12 -17.28 -12.74
N SER A 15 7.41 -17.13 -11.46
CA SER A 15 8.67 -17.58 -10.89
C SER A 15 8.49 -19.03 -10.45
N GLU A 16 8.87 -19.97 -11.31
CA GLU A 16 8.93 -21.38 -10.93
C GLU A 16 9.88 -21.54 -9.72
N ALA A 17 9.31 -21.89 -8.57
CA ALA A 17 10.00 -22.37 -7.37
C ALA A 17 11.09 -21.47 -6.72
N SER A 18 11.05 -20.15 -6.93
CA SER A 18 11.89 -19.22 -6.13
C SER A 18 11.22 -17.84 -5.96
N VAL A 19 11.43 -17.14 -4.84
CA VAL A 19 11.03 -15.72 -4.69
C VAL A 19 12.01 -14.84 -5.47
N GLU A 20 11.87 -14.81 -6.79
CA GLU A 20 12.79 -14.05 -7.62
C GLU A 20 12.42 -12.56 -7.62
N LYS A 21 13.44 -11.70 -7.45
CA LYS A 21 13.27 -10.24 -7.45
C LYS A 21 13.42 -9.70 -8.87
N ALA A 22 12.30 -9.59 -9.59
CA ALA A 22 12.28 -8.93 -10.88
C ALA A 22 12.48 -7.42 -10.74
N ARG A 23 13.19 -6.81 -11.70
CA ARG A 23 13.42 -5.37 -11.74
C ARG A 23 13.14 -4.78 -13.12
N GLY A 24 12.57 -3.58 -13.17
CA GLY A 24 12.45 -2.81 -14.41
C GLY A 24 11.15 -2.03 -14.55
N VAL A 25 10.83 -1.66 -15.79
CA VAL A 25 9.55 -1.04 -16.16
C VAL A 25 8.79 -2.00 -17.05
N ARG A 26 7.52 -2.28 -16.72
CA ARG A 26 6.62 -3.09 -17.53
C ARG A 26 5.31 -2.36 -17.77
N ALA A 27 4.79 -2.50 -18.98
CA ALA A 27 3.53 -1.91 -19.37
C ALA A 27 2.76 -2.82 -20.33
N SER A 28 1.45 -2.93 -20.11
CA SER A 28 0.54 -3.63 -21.02
C SER A 28 -0.82 -2.93 -21.08
N ALA A 29 -1.53 -3.11 -22.19
CA ALA A 29 -2.81 -2.45 -22.45
C ALA A 29 -3.96 -2.98 -21.60
N ILE A 30 -3.88 -4.21 -21.08
CA ILE A 30 -4.95 -4.85 -20.30
C ILE A 30 -4.45 -5.21 -18.92
N ALA A 31 -3.44 -6.08 -18.79
CA ALA A 31 -3.07 -6.64 -17.50
C ALA A 31 -1.58 -6.95 -17.36
N GLU A 32 -1.00 -6.50 -16.24
CA GLU A 32 0.32 -6.90 -15.76
C GLU A 32 0.18 -7.77 -14.51
N TRP A 33 0.79 -8.95 -14.51
CA TRP A 33 0.86 -9.85 -13.36
C TRP A 33 2.31 -10.27 -13.10
N HIS A 34 2.74 -10.26 -11.84
CA HIS A 34 4.03 -10.83 -11.42
C HIS A 34 3.91 -11.74 -10.21
N ASN A 35 4.45 -12.95 -10.26
CA ASN A 35 4.64 -13.79 -9.08
C ASN A 35 6.04 -13.58 -8.49
N GLY A 36 6.10 -13.28 -7.19
CA GLY A 36 7.35 -13.01 -6.46
C GLY A 36 7.53 -11.53 -6.15
N ASN A 37 8.78 -11.11 -5.97
CA ASN A 37 9.09 -9.74 -5.58
C ASN A 37 9.38 -8.87 -6.81
N TYR A 38 8.94 -7.61 -6.77
CA TYR A 38 9.12 -6.68 -7.87
C TYR A 38 9.76 -5.36 -7.43
N THR A 39 10.63 -4.81 -8.25
CA THR A 39 11.20 -3.48 -8.04
C THR A 39 11.19 -2.67 -9.33
N GLY A 40 10.52 -1.52 -9.32
CA GLY A 40 10.38 -0.66 -10.48
C GLY A 40 8.93 -0.27 -10.74
N ALA A 41 8.53 -0.13 -12.00
CA ALA A 41 7.23 0.43 -12.37
C ALA A 41 6.40 -0.54 -13.22
N MET A 42 5.22 -0.91 -12.73
CA MET A 42 4.27 -1.77 -13.42
C MET A 42 3.01 -1.00 -13.79
N PHE A 43 2.69 -0.94 -15.08
CA PHE A 43 1.51 -0.25 -15.62
C PHE A 43 0.61 -1.24 -16.37
N GLY A 44 -0.53 -1.59 -15.78
CA GLY A 44 -1.56 -2.35 -16.47
C GLY A 44 -2.71 -1.44 -16.89
N GLY A 45 -3.16 -1.54 -18.14
CA GLY A 45 -4.24 -0.69 -18.61
C GLY A 45 -5.52 -0.85 -17.80
N LEU A 46 -5.92 -2.07 -17.45
CA LEU A 46 -7.02 -2.35 -16.52
C LEU A 46 -6.53 -2.88 -15.17
N PHE A 47 -5.57 -3.81 -15.19
CA PHE A 47 -5.17 -4.58 -14.00
C PHE A 47 -3.67 -4.61 -13.81
N SER A 48 -3.22 -4.41 -12.57
CA SER A 48 -1.81 -4.50 -12.20
C SER A 48 -1.68 -5.28 -10.90
N SER A 49 -1.01 -6.42 -10.93
CA SER A 49 -0.98 -7.36 -9.80
C SER A 49 0.42 -7.92 -9.54
N VAL A 50 0.78 -8.01 -8.26
CA VAL A 50 1.99 -8.72 -7.81
C VAL A 50 1.59 -9.72 -6.73
N ALA A 51 1.70 -11.00 -7.00
CA ALA A 51 1.27 -12.08 -6.11
C ALA A 51 2.47 -12.82 -5.49
N ARG A 52 2.22 -13.59 -4.45
CA ARG A 52 3.21 -14.51 -3.87
C ARG A 52 3.55 -15.64 -4.82
N THR A 53 4.76 -16.17 -4.68
CA THR A 53 5.14 -17.46 -5.25
C THR A 53 4.58 -18.58 -4.36
N ASN A 54 4.03 -19.62 -4.97
CA ASN A 54 3.44 -20.75 -4.26
C ASN A 54 4.44 -21.40 -3.30
N GLY A 55 4.09 -21.46 -2.00
CA GLY A 55 4.87 -22.17 -0.97
C GLY A 55 6.08 -21.42 -0.40
N GLU A 56 6.48 -20.28 -0.98
CA GLU A 56 7.75 -19.61 -0.62
C GLU A 56 7.61 -18.13 -0.22
N GLY A 57 6.43 -17.53 -0.40
CA GLY A 57 6.17 -16.14 -0.04
C GLY A 57 6.43 -15.15 -1.19
N GLY A 58 6.79 -13.91 -0.86
CA GLY A 58 6.96 -12.81 -1.81
C GLY A 58 5.74 -11.90 -1.92
N GLY A 59 5.49 -11.36 -3.11
CA GLY A 59 4.41 -10.39 -3.36
C GLY A 59 4.77 -8.94 -3.01
N ASP A 60 6.04 -8.70 -2.67
CA ASP A 60 6.51 -7.38 -2.28
C ASP A 60 6.81 -6.51 -3.50
N VAL A 61 6.48 -5.23 -3.39
CA VAL A 61 6.71 -4.23 -4.43
C VAL A 61 7.52 -3.07 -3.87
N ALA A 62 8.64 -2.77 -4.50
CA ALA A 62 9.42 -1.55 -4.26
C ALA A 62 9.40 -0.67 -5.52
N GLY A 63 8.51 0.32 -5.56
CA GLY A 63 8.36 1.21 -6.71
C GLY A 63 6.92 1.61 -6.96
N MET A 64 6.46 1.52 -8.21
CA MET A 64 5.15 1.99 -8.64
C MET A 64 4.31 0.89 -9.28
N ARG A 65 3.02 0.86 -8.94
CA ARG A 65 2.02 -0.04 -9.50
C ARG A 65 0.77 0.74 -9.90
N VAL A 66 0.46 0.78 -11.19
CA VAL A 66 -0.71 1.50 -11.72
C VAL A 66 -1.60 0.53 -12.49
N GLY A 67 -2.90 0.54 -12.18
CA GLY A 67 -3.92 -0.25 -12.89
C GLY A 67 -5.15 0.60 -13.16
N GLY A 68 -5.68 0.64 -14.38
CA GLY A 68 -6.83 1.52 -14.68
C GLY A 68 -8.07 1.25 -13.84
N VAL A 69 -8.32 -0.01 -13.46
CA VAL A 69 -9.44 -0.41 -12.61
C VAL A 69 -8.94 -0.88 -11.25
N VAL A 70 -8.04 -1.86 -11.25
CA VAL A 70 -7.52 -2.46 -10.01
C VAL A 70 -6.00 -2.52 -10.04
N SER A 71 -5.40 -2.20 -8.91
CA SER A 71 -3.96 -2.31 -8.72
C SER A 71 -3.74 -2.96 -7.35
N GLY A 72 -3.07 -4.11 -7.28
CA GLY A 72 -2.83 -4.74 -5.97
C GLY A 72 -1.60 -5.61 -5.85
N ASN A 73 -1.21 -5.90 -4.61
CA ASN A 73 -0.17 -6.87 -4.34
C ASN A 73 -0.42 -7.67 -3.06
N ASP A 74 0.07 -8.91 -3.06
CA ASP A 74 -0.01 -9.84 -1.93
C ASP A 74 1.26 -9.81 -1.08
N GLY A 75 1.62 -8.63 -0.57
CA GLY A 75 2.84 -8.42 0.21
C GLY A 75 2.98 -6.98 0.64
N ASP A 76 4.20 -6.58 0.98
CA ASP A 76 4.51 -5.19 1.34
C ASP A 76 4.65 -4.32 0.09
N LEU A 77 4.18 -3.07 0.18
CA LEU A 77 4.39 -2.07 -0.84
C LEU A 77 5.21 -0.91 -0.28
N THR A 78 6.39 -0.69 -0.84
CA THR A 78 7.18 0.54 -0.65
C THR A 78 7.14 1.37 -1.91
N GLY A 79 6.42 2.48 -1.90
CA GLY A 79 6.26 3.39 -3.04
C GLY A 79 4.81 3.70 -3.37
N VAL A 80 4.44 3.72 -4.65
CA VAL A 80 3.14 4.24 -5.12
C VAL A 80 2.26 3.14 -5.69
N SER A 81 1.01 3.08 -5.25
CA SER A 81 -0.07 2.33 -5.90
C SER A 81 -1.13 3.30 -6.38
N ALA A 82 -1.52 3.22 -7.65
CA ALA A 82 -2.62 4.02 -8.19
C ALA A 82 -3.60 3.15 -8.97
N SER A 83 -4.90 3.45 -8.85
CA SER A 83 -5.93 2.85 -9.69
C SER A 83 -7.16 3.73 -9.88
N GLY A 84 -8.00 3.38 -10.85
CA GLY A 84 -9.32 3.98 -10.98
C GLY A 84 -10.21 3.57 -9.83
N LEU A 85 -10.49 2.28 -9.63
CA LEU A 85 -11.49 1.86 -8.65
C LEU A 85 -10.89 1.35 -7.35
N TYR A 86 -9.89 0.46 -7.40
CA TYR A 86 -9.52 -0.29 -6.21
C TYR A 86 -8.02 -0.56 -6.10
N ASN A 87 -7.44 -0.13 -4.98
CA ASN A 87 -6.12 -0.59 -4.57
C ASN A 87 -6.18 -1.55 -3.40
N PHE A 88 -5.38 -2.61 -3.46
CA PHE A 88 -5.15 -3.45 -2.29
C PHE A 88 -3.67 -3.76 -2.05
N VAL A 89 -3.29 -3.78 -0.78
CA VAL A 89 -1.99 -4.22 -0.28
C VAL A 89 -2.29 -5.15 0.89
N THR A 90 -2.05 -6.45 0.76
CA THR A 90 -2.50 -7.41 1.79
C THR A 90 -1.69 -7.32 3.07
N ALA A 91 -0.40 -6.99 2.98
CA ALA A 91 0.47 -6.78 4.13
C ALA A 91 0.59 -5.29 4.45
N ASN A 92 1.77 -4.66 4.32
CA ASN A 92 2.00 -3.30 4.80
C ASN A 92 2.23 -2.32 3.65
N LEU A 93 1.68 -1.10 3.76
CA LEU A 93 2.10 0.05 2.96
C LEU A 93 3.23 0.76 3.72
N LEU A 94 4.45 0.63 3.24
CA LEU A 94 5.66 1.12 3.89
C LEU A 94 6.21 2.37 3.20
N ASN A 95 6.11 3.53 3.86
CA ASN A 95 6.54 4.81 3.30
C ASN A 95 5.96 5.05 1.90
N GLY A 96 4.67 4.74 1.74
CA GLY A 96 4.03 4.66 0.44
C GLY A 96 2.82 5.56 0.27
N VAL A 97 2.30 5.59 -0.95
CA VAL A 97 1.09 6.31 -1.33
C VAL A 97 0.15 5.35 -2.06
N SER A 98 -1.09 5.24 -1.61
CA SER A 98 -2.16 4.53 -2.29
C SER A 98 -3.22 5.53 -2.77
N LEU A 99 -3.48 5.59 -4.07
CA LEU A 99 -4.41 6.53 -4.71
C LEU A 99 -5.47 5.77 -5.51
N SER A 100 -6.74 5.96 -5.18
CA SER A 100 -7.84 5.44 -6.01
C SER A 100 -9.01 6.40 -6.03
N TRP A 101 -9.91 6.26 -7.00
CA TRP A 101 -11.20 6.94 -6.93
C TRP A 101 -12.20 6.18 -6.04
N GLY A 102 -12.19 4.85 -6.09
CA GLY A 102 -13.09 4.02 -5.27
C GLY A 102 -12.55 3.80 -3.86
N ALA A 103 -11.71 2.77 -3.68
CA ALA A 103 -11.22 2.40 -2.37
C ALA A 103 -9.76 1.93 -2.33
N ASN A 104 -9.10 2.21 -1.21
CA ASN A 104 -7.78 1.67 -0.88
C ASN A 104 -7.90 0.76 0.35
N VAL A 105 -7.28 -0.41 0.28
CA VAL A 105 -7.28 -1.39 1.38
C VAL A 105 -5.85 -1.82 1.68
N VAL A 106 -5.39 -1.53 2.90
CA VAL A 106 -4.11 -1.99 3.43
C VAL A 106 -4.40 -2.99 4.56
N GLY A 107 -4.17 -4.28 4.33
CA GLY A 107 -4.54 -5.33 5.28
C GLY A 107 -3.79 -5.26 6.61
N GLY A 108 -2.52 -4.85 6.56
CA GLY A 108 -1.64 -4.66 7.71
C GLY A 108 -1.44 -3.20 8.09
N ARG A 109 -0.19 -2.75 8.15
CA ARG A 109 0.18 -1.42 8.63
C ARG A 109 0.19 -0.40 7.49
N LEU A 110 -0.51 0.71 7.69
CA LEU A 110 -0.42 1.91 6.85
C LEU A 110 0.64 2.86 7.42
N ASN A 111 1.80 2.97 6.74
CA ASN A 111 2.81 3.98 6.99
C ASN A 111 2.97 4.86 5.75
N GLY A 112 2.19 5.92 5.64
CA GLY A 112 2.14 6.78 4.47
C GLY A 112 0.75 7.37 4.24
N LEU A 113 0.41 7.59 2.96
CA LEU A 113 -0.85 8.21 2.53
C LEU A 113 -1.75 7.20 1.83
N SER A 114 -3.02 7.18 2.21
CA SER A 114 -4.09 6.47 1.50
C SER A 114 -5.17 7.49 1.14
N ALA A 115 -5.31 7.80 -0.15
CA ALA A 115 -6.32 8.74 -0.64
C ALA A 115 -7.27 8.03 -1.61
N ALA A 116 -8.54 7.95 -1.23
CA ALA A 116 -9.61 7.33 -1.98
C ALA A 116 -10.82 8.26 -2.03
N GLY A 117 -11.58 8.28 -3.11
CA GLY A 117 -12.82 9.07 -3.15
C GLY A 117 -13.84 8.59 -2.12
N TRP A 118 -14.04 7.27 -2.03
CA TRP A 118 -15.05 6.69 -1.15
C TRP A 118 -14.48 6.13 0.15
N TYR A 119 -13.56 5.16 0.08
CA TYR A 119 -13.21 4.37 1.26
C TYR A 119 -11.72 4.09 1.40
N ASN A 120 -11.18 4.34 2.59
CA ASN A 120 -9.86 3.86 2.97
C ASN A 120 -10.00 2.88 4.14
N TYR A 121 -9.29 1.76 4.05
CA TYR A 121 -9.12 0.81 5.13
C TYR A 121 -7.64 0.55 5.41
N ALA A 122 -7.28 0.51 6.68
CA ALA A 122 -5.99 0.04 7.14
C ALA A 122 -6.16 -0.85 8.38
N GLY A 123 -5.48 -2.00 8.43
CA GLY A 123 -5.50 -2.87 9.60
C GLY A 123 -4.89 -2.20 10.85
N SER A 124 -3.83 -1.42 10.67
CA SER A 124 -3.26 -0.61 11.76
C SER A 124 -2.40 0.54 11.25
N ASN A 125 -2.01 1.46 12.14
CA ASN A 125 -1.11 2.57 11.78
C ASN A 125 0.37 2.20 11.94
N GLY A 126 1.16 2.69 10.99
CA GLY A 126 2.61 2.79 11.10
C GLY A 126 3.02 4.03 11.89
N ARG A 127 4.19 4.58 11.55
CA ARG A 127 4.69 5.81 12.16
C ARG A 127 3.77 6.99 11.90
N LEU A 128 3.32 7.15 10.65
CA LEU A 128 2.33 8.14 10.24
C LEU A 128 1.37 7.48 9.26
N ALA A 129 0.08 7.47 9.58
CA ALA A 129 -0.99 6.99 8.72
C ALA A 129 -1.90 8.16 8.36
N VAL A 130 -1.88 8.59 7.10
CA VAL A 130 -2.79 9.62 6.58
C VAL A 130 -3.84 8.96 5.71
N GLN A 131 -5.12 9.19 5.99
CA GLN A 131 -6.23 8.72 5.17
C GLN A 131 -7.10 9.89 4.72
N ILE A 132 -7.42 9.97 3.43
CA ILE A 132 -8.27 11.02 2.85
C ILE A 132 -9.34 10.35 2.01
N GLY A 133 -10.61 10.57 2.33
CA GLY A 133 -11.75 10.00 1.61
C GLY A 133 -13.05 10.17 2.36
N ALA A 134 -14.19 9.85 1.75
CA ALA A 134 -15.49 10.00 2.42
C ALA A 134 -15.57 9.18 3.72
N PHE A 135 -15.05 7.95 3.70
CA PHE A 135 -15.04 7.02 4.83
C PHE A 135 -13.62 6.49 5.05
N ASN A 136 -13.07 6.71 6.25
CA ASN A 136 -11.74 6.24 6.62
C ASN A 136 -11.86 5.30 7.82
N ASN A 137 -11.27 4.12 7.72
CA ASN A 137 -11.32 3.11 8.77
C ASN A 137 -9.92 2.56 9.07
N LEU A 138 -9.54 2.63 10.33
CA LEU A 138 -8.33 2.03 10.86
C LEU A 138 -8.75 1.06 11.96
N ASP A 139 -8.54 -0.23 11.74
CA ASP A 139 -9.08 -1.28 12.61
C ASP A 139 -8.42 -1.29 14.00
N ARG A 140 -7.08 -1.24 14.04
CA ARG A 140 -6.29 -1.17 15.27
C ARG A 140 -5.43 0.08 15.33
N TYR A 141 -5.42 0.74 16.48
CA TYR A 141 -4.52 1.85 16.75
C TYR A 141 -3.23 1.35 17.42
N ASP A 142 -2.08 1.64 16.81
CA ASP A 142 -0.76 1.48 17.40
C ASP A 142 -0.38 2.80 18.13
N PRO A 143 -0.24 2.78 19.48
CA PRO A 143 0.14 3.94 20.28
C PRO A 143 1.49 4.56 19.93
N ASP A 144 2.33 3.84 19.19
CA ASP A 144 3.66 4.28 18.79
C ASP A 144 3.70 5.18 17.54
N GLY A 145 2.54 5.37 16.90
CA GLY A 145 2.40 6.14 15.67
C GLY A 145 1.44 7.31 15.78
N ALA A 146 1.19 7.92 14.62
CA ALA A 146 0.21 8.96 14.44
C ALA A 146 -0.77 8.61 13.33
N VAL A 147 -2.00 9.10 13.47
CA VAL A 147 -3.11 8.93 12.54
C VAL A 147 -3.70 10.29 12.24
N VAL A 148 -3.88 10.58 10.96
CA VAL A 148 -4.61 11.75 10.46
C VAL A 148 -5.61 11.25 9.43
N GLN A 149 -6.89 11.48 9.66
CA GLN A 149 -7.95 11.10 8.72
C GLN A 149 -8.80 12.33 8.40
N VAL A 150 -9.12 12.50 7.12
CA VAL A 150 -9.99 13.57 6.63
C VAL A 150 -11.10 12.95 5.80
N GLY A 151 -12.35 13.16 6.22
CA GLY A 151 -13.49 12.47 5.66
C GLY A 151 -14.79 12.70 6.41
N TRP A 152 -15.93 12.43 5.78
CA TRP A 152 -17.24 12.54 6.44
C TRP A 152 -17.34 11.63 7.66
N TYR A 153 -16.75 10.44 7.58
CA TYR A 153 -16.65 9.51 8.70
C TYR A 153 -15.22 8.99 8.83
N ASN A 154 -14.63 9.14 10.02
CA ASN A 154 -13.30 8.62 10.31
C ASN A 154 -13.36 7.76 11.57
N ARG A 155 -12.85 6.54 11.47
CA ARG A 155 -12.71 5.60 12.59
C ARG A 155 -11.26 5.21 12.75
N ALA A 156 -10.76 5.31 13.98
CA ALA A 156 -9.46 4.81 14.40
C ALA A 156 -9.58 3.98 15.68
N ALA A 157 -9.66 2.67 15.50
CA ALA A 157 -10.05 1.68 16.50
C ALA A 157 -11.42 2.02 17.10
N GLU A 158 -11.46 2.33 18.39
CA GLU A 158 -12.68 2.66 19.14
C GLU A 158 -13.12 4.12 18.95
N GLN A 159 -12.25 4.99 18.42
CA GLN A 159 -12.51 6.41 18.25
C GLN A 159 -13.14 6.69 16.88
N SER A 160 -14.33 7.30 16.87
CA SER A 160 -14.99 7.75 15.64
C SER A 160 -15.18 9.26 15.67
N ILE A 161 -14.62 9.97 14.69
CA ILE A 161 -14.68 11.44 14.59
C ILE A 161 -15.02 11.85 13.16
N PRO A 162 -16.06 12.66 12.93
CA PRO A 162 -16.36 13.20 11.60
C PRO A 162 -15.39 14.30 11.17
N PHE A 163 -15.28 14.53 9.87
CA PHE A 163 -14.48 15.56 9.19
C PHE A 163 -12.96 15.46 9.35
N LEU A 164 -12.44 15.50 10.57
CA LEU A 164 -11.02 15.48 10.86
C LEU A 164 -10.74 14.67 12.14
N ASN A 165 -10.05 13.55 11.99
CA ASN A 165 -9.57 12.74 13.11
C ASN A 165 -8.05 12.82 13.19
N VAL A 166 -7.53 13.27 14.32
CA VAL A 166 -6.09 13.38 14.58
C VAL A 166 -5.76 12.66 15.88
N ARG A 167 -4.80 11.74 15.84
CA ARG A 167 -4.39 10.94 17.01
C ARG A 167 -2.88 10.69 16.98
N GLY A 168 -2.22 10.76 18.14
CA GLY A 168 -0.82 10.35 18.30
C GLY A 168 0.25 11.26 17.68
N ILE A 169 -0.07 12.51 17.32
CA ILE A 169 0.91 13.44 16.71
C ILE A 169 2.14 13.66 17.60
N SER A 170 1.99 13.70 18.93
CA SER A 170 3.11 13.85 19.87
C SER A 170 4.20 12.78 19.68
N ASN A 171 3.80 11.55 19.35
CA ASN A 171 4.69 10.41 19.14
C ASN A 171 5.70 10.63 17.99
N LEU A 172 5.35 11.49 17.03
CA LEU A 172 6.24 11.83 15.91
C LEU A 172 7.47 12.63 16.38
N PHE A 173 7.31 13.43 17.43
CA PHE A 173 8.34 14.34 17.95
C PHE A 173 9.08 13.78 19.16
N GLU A 174 8.38 13.06 20.05
CA GLU A 174 8.99 12.50 21.26
C GLU A 174 10.10 11.48 20.95
N ARG A 175 9.94 10.68 19.89
CA ARG A 175 10.92 9.64 19.51
C ARG A 175 12.27 10.21 19.06
N PRO A 176 12.32 11.17 18.11
CA PRO A 176 13.56 11.90 17.79
C PRO A 176 14.18 12.56 19.02
N LEU A 177 13.37 13.21 19.86
CA LEU A 177 13.86 13.93 21.05
C LEU A 177 14.48 12.99 22.09
N ARG A 178 13.88 11.82 22.34
CA ARG A 178 14.46 10.79 23.24
C ARG A 178 15.79 10.27 22.70
N ARG A 179 15.93 10.08 21.39
CA ARG A 179 17.21 9.66 20.77
C ARG A 179 18.30 10.73 20.87
N LEU A 180 17.93 12.01 20.79
CA LEU A 180 18.88 13.12 20.98
C LEU A 180 19.31 13.24 22.45
N ARG A 181 18.37 13.10 23.39
CA ARG A 181 18.67 13.15 24.83
C ARG A 181 19.50 11.94 25.31
N GLY A 182 19.35 10.77 24.69
CA GLY A 182 20.12 9.56 25.03
C GLY A 182 21.54 9.50 24.46
N LYS A 183 21.97 10.47 23.64
CA LYS A 183 23.33 10.57 23.08
C LYS A 183 24.19 11.65 23.75
N GLY A 184 23.70 12.28 24.82
CA GLY A 184 24.38 13.36 25.53
C GLY A 184 24.76 13.02 26.98
N GLY A 185 24.97 11.74 27.30
CA GLY A 185 25.43 11.27 28.61
C GLY A 185 26.70 10.44 28.46
#